data_AF-A0A9E2B5U8-F1
#
_entry.id   AF-A0A9E2B5U8-F1
#
_cell.length_a   1.000
_cell.length_b   1.000
_cell.length_c   1.000
_cell.angle_alpha   90.00
_cell.angle_beta   90.00
_cell.angle_gamma   90.00
#
_symmetry.space_group_name_H-M   'P 1'
#
loop_
_entity.id
_entity.type
_entity.pdbx_description
1 polymer ?
#
loop_
_entity_poly.entity_id
_entity_poly.type
_entity_poly.pdbx_seq_one_letter_code
_entity_poly.pdbx_strand_id
1 'polypeptide(L)'
;GLPRALAAFDYLLKGLSFMLAIKKAGIPVYKAVFDLRAEGQHSLESVSFTTGPGDGGKRTEINIEAETLLLHQGVIPNLRLPLAAGCELEWDALQQSWKTVKDIWGQSSVGRVMVAGDCAGIVGARAGELQGRLCALQSAYQLKKIDLQQRDRVATRINRSLRRHLSIRPFLDALYPPAKAYQLPDNETLVCRCEEVNAGQIRQAARMGCVGPNQVKAFTRCGMGPCQGCLCGSTVSALIADETGASMEQVGYFRVRPPFKPITLGELANT
;
A
#
# COMPACT_ATOMS: atom_id res chain seq x y z
N GLY A 1 -7.15 15.74 9.08
CA GLY A 1 -7.79 17.07 9.17
C GLY A 1 -6.78 18.19 9.06
N LEU A 2 -7.10 19.23 8.30
CA LEU A 2 -6.22 20.38 7.98
C LEU A 2 -5.54 21.05 9.20
N PRO A 3 -6.17 21.19 10.39
CA PRO A 3 -5.50 21.82 11.55
C PRO A 3 -4.27 21.07 12.05
N ARG A 4 -4.28 19.71 11.99
CA ARG A 4 -3.10 18.90 12.38
C ARG A 4 -1.98 18.96 11.34
N ALA A 5 -2.32 19.20 10.08
CA ALA A 5 -1.35 19.36 9.00
C ALA A 5 -0.49 20.63 9.16
N LEU A 6 -1.01 21.68 9.80
CA LEU A 6 -0.27 22.92 10.05
C LEU A 6 0.97 22.71 10.93
N ALA A 7 0.97 21.71 11.81
CA ALA A 7 2.15 21.35 12.60
C ALA A 7 3.32 20.80 11.73
N ALA A 8 3.03 20.43 10.49
CA ALA A 8 3.97 19.91 9.49
C ALA A 8 3.97 20.79 8.23
N PHE A 9 3.94 22.11 8.42
CA PHE A 9 3.83 23.11 7.36
C PHE A 9 4.90 23.00 6.27
N ASP A 10 6.08 22.49 6.61
CA ASP A 10 7.17 22.22 5.66
C ASP A 10 6.76 21.24 4.54
N TYR A 11 5.92 20.24 4.84
CA TYR A 11 5.38 19.34 3.81
C TYR A 11 4.39 20.02 2.88
N LEU A 12 3.56 20.93 3.42
CA LEU A 12 2.59 21.69 2.62
C LEU A 12 3.30 22.63 1.65
N LEU A 13 4.33 23.35 2.14
CA LEU A 13 5.17 24.20 1.29
C LEU A 13 5.90 23.39 0.21
N LYS A 14 6.42 22.21 0.55
CA LYS A 14 7.05 21.31 -0.40
C LYS A 14 6.08 20.82 -1.48
N GLY A 15 4.84 20.49 -1.10
CA GLY A 15 3.79 20.12 -2.07
C GLY A 15 3.45 21.29 -3.00
N LEU A 16 3.31 22.50 -2.44
CA LEU A 16 3.05 23.71 -3.23
C LEU A 16 4.19 24.02 -4.20
N SER A 17 5.45 23.88 -3.78
CA SER A 17 6.59 24.12 -4.65
C SER A 17 6.62 23.16 -5.85
N PHE A 18 6.27 21.88 -5.64
CA PHE A 18 6.13 20.92 -6.75
C PHE A 18 5.00 21.31 -7.71
N MET A 19 3.83 21.68 -7.20
CA MET A 19 2.71 22.13 -8.06
C MET A 19 3.09 23.37 -8.88
N LEU A 20 3.79 24.33 -8.28
CA LEU A 20 4.26 25.53 -8.97
C LEU A 20 5.33 25.21 -10.02
N ALA A 21 6.24 24.27 -9.73
CA ALA A 21 7.25 23.83 -10.68
C ALA A 21 6.63 23.20 -11.93
N ILE A 22 5.64 22.31 -11.75
CA ILE A 22 4.88 21.69 -12.85
C ILE A 22 4.16 22.76 -13.68
N LYS A 23 3.47 23.69 -13.01
CA LYS A 23 2.77 24.79 -13.68
C LYS A 23 3.73 25.69 -14.47
N LYS A 24 4.88 26.05 -13.89
CA LYS A 24 5.89 26.90 -14.53
C LYS A 24 6.54 26.22 -15.74
N ALA A 25 6.65 24.89 -15.71
CA ALA A 25 7.15 24.10 -16.84
C ALA A 25 6.13 23.95 -17.98
N GLY A 26 4.90 24.45 -17.83
CA GLY A 26 3.85 24.35 -18.85
C GLY A 26 3.32 22.94 -19.06
N ILE A 27 3.57 22.02 -18.11
CA ILE A 27 3.13 20.63 -18.20
C ILE A 27 1.61 20.58 -17.98
N PRO A 28 0.82 20.01 -18.92
CA PRO A 28 -0.62 19.85 -18.74
C PRO A 28 -0.94 18.97 -17.53
N VAL A 29 -1.89 19.42 -16.70
CA VAL A 29 -2.38 18.66 -15.54
C VAL A 29 -3.89 18.51 -15.64
N TYR A 30 -4.34 17.29 -15.88
CA TYR A 30 -5.75 16.92 -15.85
C TYR A 30 -6.15 16.48 -14.44
N LYS A 31 -7.27 16.98 -13.94
CA LYS A 31 -7.83 16.65 -12.62
C LYS A 31 -9.12 15.86 -12.78
N ALA A 32 -9.51 15.13 -11.75
CA ALA A 32 -10.74 14.32 -11.75
C ALA A 32 -10.82 13.46 -13.03
N VAL A 33 -9.78 12.62 -13.19
CA VAL A 33 -9.63 11.70 -14.31
C VAL A 33 -10.38 10.41 -14.01
N PHE A 34 -11.16 9.92 -14.96
CA PHE A 34 -11.92 8.68 -14.91
C PHE A 34 -11.68 7.85 -16.18
N ASP A 35 -11.99 6.55 -16.10
CA ASP A 35 -11.97 5.64 -17.26
C ASP A 35 -10.66 5.65 -18.04
N LEU A 36 -9.53 5.75 -17.32
CA LEU A 36 -8.20 5.74 -17.91
C LEU A 36 -7.94 4.40 -18.62
N ARG A 37 -7.67 4.47 -19.92
CA ARG A 37 -7.35 3.32 -20.77
C ARG A 37 -6.01 3.52 -21.45
N ALA A 38 -5.22 2.46 -21.45
CA ALA A 38 -4.02 2.32 -22.27
C ALA A 38 -4.43 1.60 -23.55
N GLU A 39 -4.20 2.21 -24.71
CA GLU A 39 -4.67 1.74 -26.00
C GLU A 39 -3.48 1.45 -26.93
N GLY A 40 -3.65 0.42 -27.76
CA GLY A 40 -2.67 -0.03 -28.76
C GLY A 40 -2.76 -1.54 -28.98
N GLN A 41 -2.18 -2.05 -30.07
CA GLN A 41 -2.27 -3.47 -30.43
C GLN A 41 -1.14 -4.32 -29.84
N HIS A 42 0.10 -3.87 -29.99
CA HIS A 42 1.30 -4.58 -29.53
C HIS A 42 2.08 -3.82 -28.46
N SER A 43 1.94 -2.50 -28.45
CA SER A 43 2.55 -1.57 -27.49
C SER A 43 1.56 -0.45 -27.20
N LEU A 44 1.88 0.40 -26.22
CA LEU A 44 1.11 1.61 -25.99
C LEU A 44 1.25 2.56 -27.19
N GLU A 45 0.12 3.03 -27.70
CA GLU A 45 0.01 4.01 -28.78
C GLU A 45 -0.67 5.29 -28.28
N SER A 46 -1.70 5.13 -27.44
CA SER A 46 -2.42 6.25 -26.85
C SER A 46 -2.96 5.97 -25.45
N VAL A 47 -3.31 7.05 -24.76
CA VAL A 47 -3.98 7.03 -23.45
C VAL A 47 -5.24 7.85 -23.56
N SER A 48 -6.38 7.19 -23.35
CA SER A 48 -7.70 7.82 -23.34
C SER A 48 -8.25 7.89 -21.92
N PHE A 49 -8.97 8.96 -21.60
CA PHE A 49 -9.64 9.14 -20.31
C PHE A 49 -10.71 10.24 -20.39
N THR A 50 -11.59 10.28 -19.40
CA THR A 50 -12.51 11.40 -19.22
C THR A 50 -12.09 12.30 -18.06
N THR A 51 -12.29 13.61 -18.20
CA THR A 51 -11.98 14.59 -17.15
C THR A 51 -13.16 15.56 -16.96
N GLY A 52 -13.49 15.86 -15.71
CA GLY A 52 -14.61 16.76 -15.39
C GLY A 52 -15.14 16.55 -13.96
N PRO A 53 -16.29 17.15 -13.62
CA PRO A 53 -16.91 16.95 -12.31
C PRO A 53 -17.28 15.47 -12.07
N GLY A 54 -17.23 15.04 -10.81
CA GLY A 54 -17.52 13.65 -10.42
C GLY A 54 -18.97 13.23 -10.68
N ASP A 55 -19.94 14.03 -10.24
CA ASP A 55 -21.37 13.69 -10.29
C ASP A 55 -22.17 14.68 -11.14
N GLY A 56 -22.93 14.17 -12.11
CA GLY A 56 -23.94 14.90 -12.90
C GLY A 56 -23.41 15.98 -13.86
N GLY A 57 -22.11 16.28 -13.83
CA GLY A 57 -21.48 17.26 -14.70
C GLY A 57 -21.04 16.69 -16.04
N LYS A 58 -21.02 17.53 -17.08
CA LYS A 58 -20.45 17.17 -18.39
C LYS A 58 -18.96 16.86 -18.24
N ARG A 59 -18.55 15.66 -18.67
CA ARG A 59 -17.14 15.26 -18.77
C ARG A 59 -16.64 15.47 -20.20
N THR A 60 -15.35 15.74 -20.32
CA THR A 60 -14.66 15.87 -21.59
C THR A 60 -13.80 14.63 -21.79
N GLU A 61 -13.89 14.04 -22.97
CA GLU A 61 -13.01 12.95 -23.39
C GLU A 61 -11.69 13.52 -23.90
N ILE A 62 -10.59 12.91 -23.45
CA ILE A 62 -9.23 13.28 -23.81
C ILE A 62 -8.56 12.02 -24.34
N ASN A 63 -7.88 12.16 -25.47
CA ASN A 63 -6.99 11.15 -26.02
C ASN A 63 -5.61 11.76 -26.26
N ILE A 64 -4.56 11.11 -25.80
CA ILE A 64 -3.17 11.58 -25.90
C ILE A 64 -2.34 10.46 -26.50
N GLU A 65 -1.68 10.72 -27.63
CA GLU A 65 -0.65 9.82 -28.16
C GLU A 65 0.50 9.71 -27.16
N ALA A 66 0.88 8.49 -26.82
CA ALA A 66 1.91 8.24 -25.83
C ALA A 66 2.56 6.87 -26.06
N GLU A 67 3.89 6.83 -26.05
CA GLU A 67 4.65 5.57 -26.11
C GLU A 67 4.97 5.03 -24.71
N THR A 68 4.75 5.82 -23.66
CA THR A 68 5.04 5.43 -22.27
C THR A 68 3.98 5.97 -21.32
N LEU A 69 3.48 5.08 -20.46
CA LEU A 69 2.56 5.39 -19.38
C LEU A 69 3.18 5.04 -18.03
N LEU A 70 3.39 6.05 -17.18
CA LEU A 70 3.88 5.87 -15.81
C LEU A 70 2.70 5.97 -14.84
N LEU A 71 2.32 4.85 -14.25
CA LEU A 71 1.18 4.78 -13.31
C LEU A 71 1.65 4.85 -11.86
N HIS A 72 1.00 5.73 -11.10
CA HIS A 72 1.05 5.72 -9.65
C HIS A 72 -0.37 5.72 -9.08
N GLN A 73 -0.79 4.58 -8.56
CA GLN A 73 -2.17 4.33 -8.09
C GLN A 73 -2.23 4.16 -6.56
N GLY A 74 -1.31 4.81 -5.85
CA GLY A 74 -1.13 4.68 -4.41
C GLY A 74 0.07 3.82 -4.02
N VAL A 75 0.25 3.66 -2.71
CA VAL A 75 1.28 2.81 -2.09
C VAL A 75 0.59 1.95 -1.05
N ILE A 76 1.08 0.72 -0.86
CA ILE A 76 0.62 -0.18 0.19
C ILE A 76 1.82 -0.67 1.01
N PRO A 77 1.66 -0.93 2.31
CA PRO A 77 2.68 -1.55 3.13
C PRO A 77 3.19 -2.87 2.55
N ASN A 78 4.51 -3.11 2.64
CA ASN A 78 5.07 -4.42 2.30
C ASN A 78 4.98 -5.34 3.52
N LEU A 79 4.00 -6.25 3.48
CA LEU A 79 3.61 -7.08 4.63
C LEU A 79 4.24 -8.46 4.64
N ARG A 80 5.11 -8.78 3.68
CA ARG A 80 5.64 -10.16 3.52
C ARG A 80 6.38 -10.66 4.75
N LEU A 81 7.26 -9.83 5.31
CA LEU A 81 8.01 -10.20 6.52
C LEU A 81 7.12 -10.26 7.77
N PRO A 82 6.27 -9.25 8.07
CA PRO A 82 5.29 -9.35 9.15
C PRO A 82 4.42 -10.61 9.07
N LEU A 83 3.81 -10.88 7.90
CA LEU A 83 2.93 -12.04 7.70
C LEU A 83 3.67 -13.37 7.91
N ALA A 84 4.89 -13.48 7.40
CA ALA A 84 5.68 -14.71 7.55
C ALA A 84 6.19 -14.91 8.97
N ALA A 85 6.48 -13.82 9.69
CA ALA A 85 6.82 -13.85 11.10
C ALA A 85 5.61 -14.17 12.00
N GLY A 86 4.38 -14.12 11.47
CA GLY A 86 3.15 -14.31 12.25
C GLY A 86 2.72 -13.06 13.02
N CYS A 87 3.19 -11.87 12.64
CA CYS A 87 2.70 -10.62 13.20
C CYS A 87 1.23 -10.43 12.87
N GLU A 88 0.47 -9.94 13.84
CA GLU A 88 -0.92 -9.54 13.65
C GLU A 88 -0.99 -8.32 12.75
N LEU A 89 -2.02 -8.29 11.90
CA LEU A 89 -2.35 -7.17 11.04
C LEU A 89 -3.70 -6.59 11.42
N GLU A 90 -3.87 -5.30 11.18
CA GLU A 90 -5.14 -4.61 11.28
C GLU A 90 -5.39 -3.84 9.97
N TRP A 91 -6.65 -3.73 9.57
CA TRP A 91 -7.04 -2.97 8.40
C TRP A 91 -7.15 -1.48 8.75
N ASP A 92 -6.48 -0.62 7.98
CA ASP A 92 -6.60 0.82 8.09
C ASP A 92 -7.59 1.33 7.04
N ALA A 93 -8.82 1.65 7.45
CA ALA A 93 -9.87 2.11 6.54
C ALA A 93 -9.53 3.45 5.86
N LEU A 94 -8.72 4.29 6.49
CA LEU A 94 -8.35 5.61 5.95
C LEU A 94 -7.25 5.47 4.89
N GLN A 95 -6.27 4.59 5.13
CA GLN A 95 -5.23 4.27 4.15
C GLN A 95 -5.65 3.21 3.13
N GLN A 96 -6.79 2.55 3.36
CA GLN A 96 -7.30 1.41 2.60
C GLN A 96 -6.23 0.34 2.37
N SER A 97 -5.51 0.01 3.43
CA SER A 97 -4.46 -0.99 3.41
C SER A 97 -4.29 -1.65 4.77
N TRP A 98 -3.69 -2.84 4.76
CA TRP A 98 -3.29 -3.53 5.97
C TRP A 98 -2.04 -2.90 6.58
N LYS A 99 -2.01 -2.80 7.90
CA LYS A 99 -0.83 -2.38 8.68
C LYS A 99 -0.49 -3.43 9.74
N THR A 100 0.79 -3.53 10.08
CA THR A 100 1.23 -4.43 11.14
C THR A 100 0.93 -3.84 12.50
N VAL A 101 0.26 -4.61 13.37
CA VAL A 101 -0.02 -4.20 14.75
C VAL A 101 1.29 -4.10 15.52
N LYS A 102 1.48 -2.97 16.20
CA LYS A 102 2.68 -2.69 16.99
C LYS A 102 2.42 -1.64 18.08
N ASP A 103 3.23 -1.67 19.12
CA ASP A 103 3.19 -0.66 20.17
C ASP A 103 3.90 0.66 19.77
N ILE A 104 4.04 1.57 20.75
CA ILE A 104 4.71 2.87 20.58
C ILE A 104 6.23 2.76 20.34
N TRP A 105 6.84 1.63 20.69
CA TRP A 105 8.25 1.33 20.51
C TRP A 105 8.53 0.62 19.19
N GLY A 106 7.48 0.13 18.55
CA GLY A 106 7.54 -0.65 17.32
C GLY A 106 7.57 -2.15 17.55
N GLN A 107 7.31 -2.62 18.78
CA GLN A 107 7.21 -4.04 19.08
C GLN A 107 5.89 -4.60 18.53
N SER A 108 5.97 -5.64 17.70
CA SER A 108 4.77 -6.30 17.15
C SER A 108 4.14 -7.29 18.14
N SER A 109 3.04 -7.94 17.74
CA SER A 109 2.43 -9.05 18.49
C SER A 109 3.40 -10.23 18.70
N VAL A 110 4.40 -10.37 17.84
CA VAL A 110 5.49 -11.35 18.01
C VAL A 110 6.61 -10.65 18.77
N GLY A 111 6.78 -11.00 20.06
CA GLY A 111 7.60 -10.21 20.99
C GLY A 111 9.07 -10.00 20.62
N ARG A 112 9.64 -10.80 19.71
CA ARG A 112 11.02 -10.67 19.19
C ARG A 112 11.12 -9.90 17.87
N VAL A 113 10.00 -9.44 17.32
CA VAL A 113 9.93 -8.77 16.02
C VAL A 113 9.56 -7.31 16.20
N MET A 114 10.47 -6.44 15.76
CA MET A 114 10.29 -4.99 15.72
C MET A 114 9.93 -4.54 14.31
N VAL A 115 9.04 -3.56 14.19
CA VAL A 115 8.46 -3.10 12.93
C VAL A 115 8.54 -1.58 12.85
N ALA A 116 9.15 -1.07 11.79
CA ALA A 116 9.33 0.36 11.55
C ALA A 116 9.23 0.70 10.06
N GLY A 117 8.80 1.93 9.75
CA GLY A 117 8.67 2.40 8.38
C GLY A 117 7.49 1.77 7.66
N ASP A 118 7.62 1.59 6.35
CA ASP A 118 6.46 1.29 5.50
C ASP A 118 5.88 -0.12 5.72
N CYS A 119 6.59 -1.05 6.38
CA CYS A 119 6.00 -2.33 6.80
C CYS A 119 5.08 -2.20 8.04
N ALA A 120 5.10 -1.06 8.72
CA ALA A 120 4.20 -0.72 9.82
C ALA A 120 2.93 0.02 9.35
N GLY A 121 2.85 0.45 8.09
CA GLY A 121 1.83 1.38 7.58
C GLY A 121 2.44 2.52 6.77
N ILE A 122 1.63 3.31 6.08
CA ILE A 122 2.11 4.38 5.21
C ILE A 122 2.40 5.63 6.07
N VAL A 123 3.68 5.85 6.40
CA VAL A 123 4.09 6.91 7.34
C VAL A 123 5.04 7.95 6.73
N GLY A 124 5.76 7.60 5.66
CA GLY A 124 6.74 8.44 5.00
C GLY A 124 8.16 8.35 5.58
N ALA A 125 9.15 8.66 4.75
CA ALA A 125 10.56 8.34 5.00
C ALA A 125 11.11 8.85 6.35
N ARG A 126 10.83 10.11 6.73
CA ARG A 126 11.32 10.69 7.99
C ARG A 126 10.67 10.05 9.22
N ALA A 127 9.38 9.75 9.15
CA ALA A 127 8.70 9.03 10.23
C ALA A 127 9.23 7.61 10.35
N GLY A 128 9.46 6.92 9.22
CA GLY A 128 10.07 5.58 9.20
C GLY A 128 11.47 5.54 9.82
N GLU A 129 12.32 6.52 9.49
CA GLU A 129 13.66 6.67 10.11
C GLU A 129 13.56 6.78 11.64
N LEU A 130 12.66 7.63 12.13
CA LEU A 130 12.46 7.86 13.57
C LEU A 130 11.87 6.63 14.27
N GLN A 131 10.93 5.93 13.63
CA GLN A 131 10.41 4.65 14.13
C GLN A 131 11.52 3.60 14.24
N GLY A 132 12.43 3.54 13.27
CA GLY A 132 13.59 2.66 13.32
C GLY A 132 14.50 2.95 14.52
N ARG A 133 14.71 4.23 14.85
CA ARG A 133 15.44 4.64 16.06
C ARG A 133 14.73 4.22 17.34
N LEU A 134 13.40 4.33 17.41
CA LEU A 134 12.63 3.84 18.57
C LEU A 134 12.75 2.32 18.71
N CYS A 135 12.67 1.59 17.61
CA CYS A 135 12.88 0.13 17.61
C CYS A 135 14.27 -0.22 18.13
N ALA A 136 15.31 0.48 17.68
CA ALA A 136 16.68 0.25 18.15
C ALA A 136 16.85 0.51 19.65
N LEU A 137 16.23 1.57 20.18
CA LEU A 137 16.24 1.85 21.62
C LEU A 137 15.55 0.75 22.42
N GLN A 138 14.40 0.29 21.96
CA GLN A 138 13.66 -0.79 22.62
C GLN A 138 14.45 -2.10 22.58
N SER A 139 15.06 -2.44 21.44
CA SER A 139 15.93 -3.62 21.32
C SER A 139 17.14 -3.53 22.24
N ALA A 140 17.80 -2.37 22.32
CA ALA A 140 18.94 -2.16 23.22
C ALA A 140 18.56 -2.34 24.69
N TYR A 141 17.38 -1.84 25.09
CA TYR A 141 16.83 -2.05 26.42
C TYR A 141 16.52 -3.52 26.70
N GLN A 142 15.84 -4.21 25.78
CA GLN A 142 15.53 -5.65 25.90
C GLN A 142 16.80 -6.51 26.00
N LEU A 143 17.87 -6.12 25.31
CA LEU A 143 19.19 -6.74 25.38
C LEU A 143 20.02 -6.31 26.60
N LYS A 144 19.43 -5.53 27.52
CA LYS A 144 20.06 -5.01 28.75
C LYS A 144 21.34 -4.20 28.48
N LYS A 145 21.43 -3.54 27.32
CA LYS A 145 22.56 -2.66 26.95
C LYS A 145 22.37 -1.23 27.43
N ILE A 146 21.13 -0.83 27.68
CA ILE A 146 20.74 0.43 28.30
C ILE A 146 19.65 0.14 29.35
N ASP A 147 19.52 1.01 30.34
CA ASP A 147 18.41 0.94 31.29
C ASP A 147 17.15 1.65 30.75
N LEU A 148 16.06 1.53 31.51
CA LEU A 148 14.76 2.11 31.17
C LEU A 148 14.82 3.65 31.11
N GLN A 149 15.55 4.28 32.04
CA GLN A 149 15.64 5.73 32.14
C GLN A 149 16.39 6.32 30.94
N GLN A 150 17.48 5.67 30.52
CA GLN A 150 18.24 6.03 29.34
C GLN A 150 17.41 5.87 28.06
N ARG A 151 16.69 4.76 27.91
CA ARG A 151 15.78 4.52 26.77
C ARG A 151 14.78 5.68 26.63
N ASP A 152 14.06 5.98 27.71
CA ASP A 152 12.96 6.96 27.70
C ASP A 152 13.47 8.40 27.52
N ARG A 153 14.62 8.73 28.12
CA ARG A 153 15.29 10.02 27.93
C ARG A 153 15.62 10.28 26.46
N VAL A 154 16.22 9.31 25.76
CA VAL A 154 16.56 9.45 24.34
C VAL A 154 15.29 9.46 23.47
N ALA A 155 14.33 8.60 23.79
CA ALA A 155 13.07 8.49 23.05
C ALA A 155 12.25 9.78 23.06
N THR A 156 12.35 10.60 24.11
CA THR A 156 11.58 11.85 24.26
C THR A 156 11.72 12.79 23.06
N ARG A 157 12.95 13.03 22.59
CA ARG A 157 13.20 13.91 21.43
C ARG A 157 12.73 13.28 20.12
N ILE A 158 12.94 11.96 19.98
CA ILE A 158 12.53 11.20 18.80
C ILE A 158 11.00 11.20 18.67
N ASN A 159 10.28 10.92 19.76
CA ASN A 159 8.82 10.93 19.81
C ASN A 159 8.23 12.31 19.48
N ARG A 160 8.85 13.40 19.94
CA ARG A 160 8.43 14.75 19.58
C ARG A 160 8.56 14.99 18.07
N SER A 161 9.68 14.60 17.47
CA SER A 161 9.90 14.71 16.03
C SER A 161 8.95 13.82 15.23
N LEU A 162 8.72 12.59 15.70
CA LEU A 162 7.84 11.63 15.05
C LEU A 162 6.39 12.14 15.01
N ARG A 163 5.88 12.66 16.13
CA ARG A 163 4.53 13.27 16.18
C ARG A 163 4.36 14.40 15.17
N ARG A 164 5.40 15.22 14.97
CA ARG A 164 5.38 16.27 13.94
C ARG A 164 5.28 15.67 12.54
N HIS A 165 6.14 14.71 12.18
CA HIS A 165 6.11 14.12 10.84
C HIS A 165 4.84 13.32 10.55
N LEU A 166 4.21 12.73 11.56
CA LEU A 166 2.95 12.01 11.41
C LEU A 166 1.72 12.94 11.35
N SER A 167 1.82 14.20 11.79
CA SER A 167 0.65 15.07 11.90
C SER A 167 0.01 15.43 10.56
N ILE A 168 0.77 15.35 9.46
CA ILE A 168 0.30 15.56 8.09
C ILE A 168 -0.51 14.39 7.53
N ARG A 169 -0.32 13.18 8.07
CA ARG A 169 -0.83 11.94 7.47
C ARG A 169 -2.36 11.90 7.37
N PRO A 170 -3.14 12.26 8.42
CA PRO A 170 -4.60 12.30 8.33
C PRO A 170 -5.16 13.36 7.37
N PHE A 171 -4.33 14.28 6.86
CA PHE A 171 -4.74 15.20 5.80
C PHE A 171 -4.46 14.60 4.43
N LEU A 172 -3.27 14.03 4.22
CA LEU A 172 -2.91 13.41 2.95
C LEU A 172 -3.76 12.18 2.63
N ASP A 173 -4.03 11.33 3.62
CA ASP A 173 -4.89 10.15 3.41
C ASP A 173 -6.31 10.53 2.99
N ALA A 174 -6.86 11.58 3.60
CA ALA A 174 -8.20 12.05 3.29
C ALA A 174 -8.28 12.74 1.92
N LEU A 175 -7.20 13.43 1.51
CA LEU A 175 -7.16 14.17 0.24
C LEU A 175 -6.84 13.26 -0.95
N TYR A 176 -6.06 12.20 -0.73
CA TYR A 176 -5.61 11.29 -1.78
C TYR A 176 -5.93 9.82 -1.43
N PRO A 177 -7.23 9.47 -1.22
CA PRO A 177 -7.61 8.09 -1.09
C PRO A 177 -7.34 7.34 -2.41
N PRO A 178 -6.94 6.06 -2.37
CA PRO A 178 -6.89 5.24 -3.57
C PRO A 178 -8.26 5.22 -4.28
N ALA A 179 -8.28 5.35 -5.61
CA ALA A 179 -9.54 5.31 -6.34
C ALA A 179 -10.17 3.91 -6.26
N LYS A 180 -11.49 3.84 -6.04
CA LYS A 180 -12.23 2.57 -5.95
C LYS A 180 -12.01 1.67 -7.16
N ALA A 181 -11.92 2.26 -8.37
CA ALA A 181 -11.66 1.54 -9.61
C ALA A 181 -10.33 0.74 -9.61
N TYR A 182 -9.32 1.18 -8.84
CA TYR A 182 -8.05 0.46 -8.73
C TYR A 182 -8.13 -0.74 -7.78
N GLN A 183 -9.08 -0.72 -6.83
CA GLN A 183 -9.33 -1.82 -5.90
C GLN A 183 -10.33 -2.83 -6.47
N LEU A 184 -11.31 -2.33 -7.23
CA LEU A 184 -12.41 -3.10 -7.80
C LEU A 184 -12.47 -2.89 -9.31
N PRO A 185 -11.47 -3.40 -10.05
CA PRO A 185 -11.43 -3.23 -11.50
C PRO A 185 -12.50 -4.08 -12.20
N ASP A 186 -12.77 -3.77 -13.47
CA ASP A 186 -13.72 -4.51 -14.30
C ASP A 186 -13.26 -5.95 -14.55
N ASN A 187 -14.20 -6.84 -14.89
CA ASN A 187 -13.96 -8.28 -14.98
C ASN A 187 -12.80 -8.68 -15.90
N GLU A 188 -12.64 -8.01 -17.03
CA GLU A 188 -11.60 -8.28 -18.02
C GLU A 188 -10.20 -7.83 -17.56
N THR A 189 -10.12 -7.03 -16.50
CA THR A 189 -8.84 -6.50 -16.01
C THR A 189 -8.00 -7.62 -15.41
N LEU A 190 -6.78 -7.80 -15.92
CA LEU A 190 -5.79 -8.69 -15.33
C LEU A 190 -5.39 -8.22 -13.93
N VAL A 191 -5.66 -9.04 -12.93
CA VAL A 191 -5.32 -8.78 -11.52
C VAL A 191 -4.01 -9.48 -11.16
N CYS A 192 -3.82 -10.74 -11.56
CA CYS A 192 -2.58 -11.48 -11.36
C CYS A 192 -1.82 -11.63 -12.66
N ARG A 193 -0.87 -10.72 -12.93
CA ARG A 193 -0.02 -10.78 -14.13
C ARG A 193 0.79 -12.08 -14.24
N CYS A 194 1.21 -12.67 -13.12
CA CYS A 194 2.07 -13.86 -13.16
C CYS A 194 1.35 -15.14 -13.58
N GLU A 195 0.04 -15.21 -13.33
CA GLU A 195 -0.78 -16.41 -13.60
C GLU A 195 -1.95 -16.07 -14.54
N GLU A 196 -1.91 -14.86 -15.13
CA GLU A 196 -2.89 -14.33 -16.10
C GLU A 196 -4.35 -14.41 -15.62
N VAL A 197 -4.58 -14.16 -14.32
CA VAL A 197 -5.93 -14.21 -13.73
C VAL A 197 -6.58 -12.82 -13.74
N ASN A 198 -7.78 -12.73 -14.30
CA ASN A 198 -8.57 -11.51 -14.35
C ASN A 198 -9.52 -11.35 -13.14
N ALA A 199 -10.08 -10.15 -12.97
CA ALA A 199 -10.96 -9.85 -11.84
C ALA A 199 -12.26 -10.68 -11.86
N GLY A 200 -12.78 -10.99 -13.05
CA GLY A 200 -13.98 -11.80 -13.22
C GLY A 200 -13.82 -13.23 -12.67
N GLN A 201 -12.67 -13.86 -12.92
CA GLN A 201 -12.34 -15.18 -12.38
C GLN A 201 -12.27 -15.18 -10.85
N ILE A 202 -11.74 -14.11 -10.24
CA ILE A 202 -11.69 -13.96 -8.78
C ILE A 202 -13.11 -13.83 -8.20
N ARG A 203 -13.95 -12.99 -8.80
CA ARG A 203 -15.37 -12.85 -8.41
C ARG A 203 -16.13 -14.16 -8.56
N GLN A 204 -15.92 -14.88 -9.66
CA GLN A 204 -16.52 -16.19 -9.87
C GLN A 204 -16.11 -17.19 -8.79
N ALA A 205 -14.82 -17.23 -8.42
CA ALA A 205 -14.34 -18.07 -7.33
C ALA A 205 -15.00 -17.70 -5.98
N ALA A 206 -15.16 -16.41 -5.69
CA ALA A 206 -15.87 -15.94 -4.52
C ALA A 206 -17.35 -16.39 -4.52
N ARG A 207 -18.06 -16.28 -5.65
CA ARG A 207 -19.45 -16.78 -5.82
C ARG A 207 -19.58 -18.28 -5.62
N MET A 208 -18.55 -19.06 -5.94
CA MET A 208 -18.50 -20.51 -5.67
C MET A 208 -18.27 -20.84 -4.19
N GLY A 209 -18.16 -19.84 -3.31
CA GLY A 209 -17.99 -20.01 -1.87
C GLY A 209 -16.55 -19.86 -1.38
N CYS A 210 -15.62 -19.37 -2.20
CA CYS A 210 -14.27 -19.07 -1.74
C CYS A 210 -14.27 -17.83 -0.84
N VAL A 211 -14.21 -18.02 0.48
CA VAL A 211 -14.32 -16.93 1.48
C VAL A 211 -13.02 -16.16 1.72
N GLY A 212 -11.91 -16.56 1.09
CA GLY A 212 -10.64 -15.86 1.29
C GLY A 212 -9.58 -16.14 0.24
N PRO A 213 -8.50 -15.34 0.22
CA PRO A 213 -7.51 -15.35 -0.87
C PRO A 213 -6.84 -16.72 -1.06
N ASN A 214 -6.57 -17.46 0.01
CA ASN A 214 -5.92 -18.78 -0.11
C ASN A 214 -6.81 -19.83 -0.79
N GLN A 215 -8.14 -19.71 -0.69
CA GLN A 215 -9.07 -20.59 -1.40
C GLN A 215 -9.14 -20.19 -2.88
N VAL A 216 -9.31 -18.90 -3.18
CA VAL A 216 -9.26 -18.39 -4.58
C VAL A 216 -7.96 -18.81 -5.26
N LYS A 217 -6.82 -18.75 -4.57
CA LYS A 217 -5.52 -19.24 -5.04
C LYS A 217 -5.56 -20.72 -5.45
N ALA A 218 -6.25 -21.58 -4.70
CA ALA A 218 -6.34 -23.01 -5.03
C ALA A 218 -7.12 -23.27 -6.31
N PHE A 219 -8.17 -22.48 -6.57
CA PHE A 219 -9.02 -22.63 -7.76
C PHE A 219 -8.48 -21.92 -9.00
N THR A 220 -7.81 -20.78 -8.83
CA THR A 220 -7.42 -19.89 -9.95
C THR A 220 -5.92 -19.77 -10.15
N ARG A 221 -5.11 -20.32 -9.23
CA ARG A 221 -3.65 -20.10 -9.12
C ARG A 221 -3.24 -18.65 -8.81
N CYS A 222 -4.18 -17.71 -8.67
CA CYS A 222 -3.89 -16.32 -8.36
C CYS A 222 -3.00 -16.19 -7.11
N GLY A 223 -1.83 -15.54 -7.29
CA GLY A 223 -0.83 -15.37 -6.23
C GLY A 223 0.24 -16.48 -6.15
N MET A 224 0.20 -17.49 -7.02
CA MET A 224 1.20 -18.58 -7.06
C MET A 224 2.46 -18.28 -7.87
N GLY A 225 2.45 -17.24 -8.71
CA GLY A 225 3.60 -16.90 -9.54
C GLY A 225 4.81 -16.35 -8.76
N PRO A 226 5.91 -15.98 -9.42
CA PRO A 226 7.16 -15.58 -8.76
C PRO A 226 7.05 -14.39 -7.80
N CYS A 227 6.03 -13.54 -7.97
CA CYS A 227 5.75 -12.43 -7.06
C CYS A 227 5.10 -12.87 -5.73
N GLN A 228 4.58 -14.10 -5.64
CA GLN A 228 3.92 -14.68 -4.46
C GLN A 228 2.79 -13.80 -3.90
N GLY A 229 1.95 -13.26 -4.80
CA GLY A 229 0.81 -12.41 -4.41
C GLY A 229 1.19 -11.00 -3.96
N CYS A 230 2.45 -10.59 -4.11
CA CYS A 230 2.92 -9.25 -3.71
C CYS A 230 2.23 -8.11 -4.47
N LEU A 231 1.81 -8.34 -5.72
CA LEU A 231 1.17 -7.33 -6.55
C LEU A 231 -0.37 -7.42 -6.48
N CYS A 232 -0.92 -8.63 -6.54
CA CYS A 232 -2.37 -8.84 -6.66
C CYS A 232 -3.11 -8.98 -5.33
N GLY A 233 -2.43 -9.25 -4.21
CA GLY A 233 -3.09 -9.70 -2.97
C GLY A 233 -4.11 -8.73 -2.39
N SER A 234 -3.84 -7.43 -2.42
CA SER A 234 -4.78 -6.42 -1.91
C SER A 234 -6.05 -6.37 -2.79
N THR A 235 -5.89 -6.35 -4.12
CA THR A 235 -7.00 -6.36 -5.07
C THR A 235 -7.82 -7.64 -4.99
N VAL A 236 -7.18 -8.80 -4.86
CA VAL A 236 -7.87 -10.09 -4.66
C VAL A 236 -8.74 -10.06 -3.41
N SER A 237 -8.19 -9.58 -2.29
CA SER A 237 -8.92 -9.52 -1.03
C SER A 237 -10.08 -8.53 -1.12
N ALA A 238 -9.88 -7.38 -1.77
CA ALA A 238 -10.93 -6.39 -2.00
C ALA A 238 -12.06 -6.93 -2.89
N LEU A 239 -11.74 -7.65 -3.97
CA LEU A 239 -12.74 -8.26 -4.85
C LEU A 239 -13.57 -9.33 -4.14
N ILE A 240 -12.95 -10.14 -3.28
CA ILE A 240 -13.68 -11.14 -2.47
C ILE A 240 -14.59 -10.43 -1.46
N ALA A 241 -14.09 -9.40 -0.77
CA ALA A 241 -14.87 -8.63 0.19
C ALA A 241 -16.10 -7.99 -0.45
N ASP A 242 -15.92 -7.33 -1.60
CA ASP A 242 -17.00 -6.71 -2.38
C ASP A 242 -18.03 -7.74 -2.86
N GLU A 243 -17.60 -8.87 -3.39
CA GLU A 243 -18.50 -9.91 -3.92
C GLU A 243 -19.27 -10.66 -2.82
N THR A 244 -18.68 -10.82 -1.64
CA THR A 244 -19.29 -11.58 -0.51
C THR A 244 -20.00 -10.67 0.51
N GLY A 245 -19.82 -9.36 0.42
CA GLY A 245 -20.28 -8.40 1.44
C GLY A 245 -19.52 -8.48 2.76
N ALA A 246 -18.41 -9.23 2.82
CA ALA A 246 -17.57 -9.37 4.01
C ALA A 246 -16.64 -8.17 4.21
N SER A 247 -16.16 -7.97 5.44
CA SER A 247 -15.12 -6.98 5.70
C SER A 247 -13.74 -7.46 5.24
N MET A 248 -12.81 -6.53 5.02
CA MET A 248 -11.42 -6.88 4.69
C MET A 248 -10.79 -7.76 5.78
N GLU A 249 -11.11 -7.51 7.05
CA GLU A 249 -10.65 -8.29 8.20
C GLU A 249 -11.13 -9.74 8.16
N GLN A 250 -12.38 -9.97 7.74
CA GLN A 250 -12.96 -11.31 7.61
C GLN A 250 -12.33 -12.08 6.44
N VAL A 251 -12.06 -11.40 5.32
CA VAL A 251 -11.43 -12.01 4.14
C VAL A 251 -9.94 -12.30 4.37
N GLY A 252 -9.25 -11.40 5.06
CA GLY A 252 -7.83 -11.51 5.37
C GLY A 252 -6.93 -11.23 4.16
N TYR A 253 -5.75 -11.86 4.16
CA TYR A 253 -4.74 -11.73 3.11
C TYR A 253 -4.14 -13.10 2.75
N PHE A 254 -3.31 -13.15 1.70
CA PHE A 254 -2.55 -14.36 1.38
C PHE A 254 -1.65 -14.78 2.54
N ARG A 255 -1.54 -16.09 2.76
CA ARG A 255 -0.54 -16.64 3.67
C ARG A 255 0.82 -16.64 2.97
N VAL A 256 1.77 -15.88 3.51
CA VAL A 256 3.14 -15.77 2.99
C VAL A 256 4.02 -16.88 3.58
N ARG A 257 4.88 -17.47 2.76
CA ARG A 257 5.86 -18.48 3.16
C ARG A 257 7.25 -18.11 2.61
N PRO A 258 8.34 -18.47 3.31
CA PRO A 258 9.68 -18.36 2.73
C PRO A 258 9.85 -19.32 1.55
N PRO A 259 10.71 -18.99 0.57
CA PRO A 259 11.55 -17.79 0.49
C PRO A 259 10.80 -16.55 -0.06
N PHE A 260 11.12 -15.34 0.43
CA PHE A 260 10.42 -14.10 0.06
C PHE A 260 10.77 -13.55 -1.32
N LYS A 261 11.91 -14.02 -1.84
CA LYS A 261 12.41 -13.82 -3.18
C LYS A 261 12.85 -15.20 -3.67
N PRO A 262 12.66 -15.52 -4.95
CA PRO A 262 13.20 -16.75 -5.51
C PRO A 262 14.71 -16.83 -5.23
N ILE A 263 15.13 -17.97 -4.70
CA ILE A 263 16.54 -18.35 -4.58
C ILE A 263 16.74 -19.62 -5.40
N THR A 264 17.93 -19.80 -5.94
CA THR A 264 18.30 -21.01 -6.66
C THR A 264 18.48 -22.18 -5.70
N LEU A 265 18.30 -23.41 -6.19
CA LEU A 265 18.58 -24.60 -5.40
C LEU A 265 20.07 -24.69 -5.01
N GLY A 266 20.97 -24.17 -5.84
CA GLY A 266 22.40 -24.12 -5.55
C GLY A 266 22.75 -23.20 -4.38
N GLU A 267 22.04 -22.06 -4.23
CA GLU A 267 22.20 -21.20 -3.04
C GLU A 267 21.73 -21.90 -1.77
N LEU A 268 20.61 -22.64 -1.83
CA LEU A 268 20.07 -23.37 -0.68
C LEU A 268 20.90 -24.61 -0.30
N ALA A 269 21.53 -25.28 -1.27
CA ALA A 269 22.36 -26.46 -1.02
C ALA A 269 23.71 -26.12 -0.35
N ASN A 270 24.13 -24.85 -0.41
CA ASN A 270 25.40 -24.36 0.14
C ASN A 270 25.22 -23.58 1.47
N THR A 271 24.02 -23.55 2.05
CA THR A 271 23.75 -23.03 3.42
C THR A 271 23.73 -24.13 4.45
#